data_AF-A0AAW1GZP8-F1
#
_entry.id   AF-A0AAW1GZP8-F1
#
_cell.length_a   1.000
_cell.length_b   1.000
_cell.length_c   1.000
_cell.angle_alpha   90.00
_cell.angle_beta   90.00
_cell.angle_gamma   90.00
#
_symmetry.space_group_name_H-M   'P 1'
#
loop_
_entity.id
_entity.type
_entity.pdbx_description
1 polymer ?
#
loop_
_entity_poly.entity_id
_entity_poly.type
_entity_poly.pdbx_seq_one_letter_code
_entity_poly.pdbx_strand_id
1 'polypeptide(L)'
;MDSWTIKKCLRKFTSKKSFLVRIIFFFFIFFFVFHVIKFEPKKSFFLTSNIIELPDFSPYVSSNSFNKKPTSQNNNTIDVIIEHTILFPDFLLVILANNGNNFSMYNISYYKIDCVYNGSVYPMLNFDGFDSGESRWFVRCPIPPLNNLVAVGLRLHRDKVAQLVAENQTILSWSNKLVYEATFDGEEIVAIFVKGLGLNGEKRSNPSQFFCKFGKSLELSTKAITAAQEVIRCPLPLGVTRSSIVEKNEEIQVTIERKIGSKSYVVPSIAKLHKKNDNDFIKGNNNYKYELCACTMVWNQAAFIKEWIAYHAWLGIQRWFVYDNNSDDGLREVISDLNSENYNVSRHSWPWLKSQEAGFAHSLLKARDQCSWIAFFDVDEFYYFTSPKLGHKVKEEHAGQNRLRDVVHNLSSSPFKGQMKTNCYNFGPSKLRESPKEGVPLGYTCRLRNFDRHKSIVRPDSVDESLLNRVHHFELKPGFSGKTLSLKTAVINHYKYPVWDVFKAKFERRVSAYVVDWKENKNEESKDRTPGLGTEAIEPQDWSSRFCEVWDTRLRDFIRSNLANFNSTLLLPWH
;
A
#
# COMPACT_ATOMS: atom_id res chain seq x y z
N MET A 1 59.32 23.36 41.74
CA MET A 1 60.57 23.25 40.98
C MET A 1 60.31 22.27 39.84
N ASP A 2 60.45 22.58 38.56
CA ASP A 2 60.71 23.83 37.87
C ASP A 2 60.28 23.69 36.41
N SER A 3 59.85 24.83 35.88
CA SER A 3 59.71 25.14 34.47
C SER A 3 61.02 24.88 33.73
N TRP A 4 61.11 23.89 32.83
CA TRP A 4 62.10 23.90 31.75
C TRP A 4 61.87 22.86 30.63
N THR A 5 60.74 22.89 29.91
CA THR A 5 60.69 22.31 28.53
C THR A 5 59.55 22.80 27.62
N ILE A 6 59.05 24.03 27.78
CA ILE A 6 58.02 24.62 26.87
C ILE A 6 58.65 25.58 25.82
N LYS A 7 59.99 25.67 25.74
CA LYS A 7 60.70 26.63 24.87
C LYS A 7 61.35 26.07 23.60
N LYS A 8 60.96 24.89 23.10
CA LYS A 8 61.55 24.34 21.85
C LYS A 8 60.60 23.89 20.74
N CYS A 9 59.33 24.30 20.76
CA CYS A 9 58.40 24.07 19.64
C CYS A 9 57.67 25.33 19.11
N LEU A 10 58.20 26.53 19.37
CA LEU A 10 57.59 27.80 18.93
C LEU A 10 58.42 28.60 17.90
N ARG A 11 59.34 27.95 17.17
CA ARG A 11 60.06 28.58 16.06
C ARG A 11 60.17 27.66 14.86
N LYS A 12 59.09 27.62 14.07
CA LYS A 12 59.09 27.48 12.60
C LYS A 12 57.64 27.33 12.14
N PHE A 13 56.97 28.43 11.80
CA PHE A 13 55.97 28.51 10.72
C PHE A 13 55.56 29.98 10.49
N THR A 14 56.54 30.89 10.41
CA THR A 14 56.35 32.22 9.83
C THR A 14 56.88 32.18 8.39
N SER A 15 56.04 31.70 7.47
CA SER A 15 56.27 31.82 6.03
C SER A 15 55.23 32.77 5.46
N LYS A 16 55.68 33.78 4.71
CA LYS A 16 54.83 34.78 4.03
C LYS A 16 53.74 34.14 3.13
N LYS A 17 53.89 32.86 2.74
CA LYS A 17 52.85 32.11 2.01
C LYS A 17 51.63 31.73 2.86
N SER A 18 51.75 31.62 4.18
CA SER A 18 50.62 31.28 5.07
C SER A 18 49.70 32.47 5.35
N PHE A 19 50.21 33.70 5.28
CA PHE A 19 49.42 34.90 5.46
C PHE A 19 48.53 35.20 4.24
N LEU A 20 49.05 34.99 3.03
CA LEU A 20 48.29 35.20 1.79
C LEU A 20 47.11 34.21 1.68
N VAL A 21 47.32 32.94 2.06
CA VAL A 21 46.26 31.92 2.04
C VAL A 21 45.17 32.23 3.07
N ARG A 22 45.52 32.78 4.23
CA ARG A 22 44.53 33.21 5.24
C ARG A 22 43.72 34.42 4.78
N ILE A 23 44.33 35.35 4.05
CA ILE A 23 43.63 36.50 3.44
C ILE A 23 42.68 36.02 2.35
N ILE A 24 43.11 35.12 1.46
CA ILE A 24 42.26 34.57 0.40
C ILE A 24 41.07 33.80 1.00
N PHE A 25 41.30 33.01 2.06
CA PHE A 25 40.23 32.29 2.75
C PHE A 25 39.24 33.24 3.45
N PHE A 26 39.73 34.32 4.07
CA PHE A 26 38.86 35.34 4.65
C PHE A 26 38.07 36.12 3.59
N PHE A 27 38.67 36.43 2.44
CA PHE A 27 37.96 37.05 1.31
C PHE A 27 36.92 36.10 0.72
N PHE A 28 37.20 34.80 0.65
CA PHE A 28 36.24 33.80 0.16
C PHE A 28 35.04 33.66 1.09
N ILE A 29 35.28 33.62 2.41
CA ILE A 29 34.20 33.61 3.42
C ILE A 29 33.41 34.92 3.38
N PHE A 30 34.07 36.07 3.24
CA PHE A 30 33.39 37.37 3.15
C PHE A 30 32.53 37.48 1.89
N PHE A 31 33.00 36.99 0.74
CA PHE A 31 32.20 36.93 -0.51
C PHE A 31 31.04 35.94 -0.41
N PHE A 32 31.25 34.79 0.24
CA PHE A 32 30.20 33.78 0.43
C PHE A 32 29.12 34.30 1.37
N VAL A 33 29.49 34.98 2.46
CA VAL A 33 28.54 35.62 3.39
C VAL A 33 27.80 36.78 2.71
N PHE A 34 28.45 37.57 1.85
CA PHE A 34 27.76 38.62 1.07
C PHE A 34 26.87 38.09 -0.06
N HIS A 35 27.18 36.93 -0.66
CA HIS A 35 26.29 36.27 -1.62
C HIS A 35 25.09 35.61 -0.93
N VAL A 36 25.28 35.07 0.28
CA VAL A 36 24.19 34.47 1.07
C VAL A 36 23.28 35.53 1.69
N ILE A 37 23.79 36.73 1.98
CA ILE A 37 22.98 37.85 2.56
C ILE A 37 22.28 38.69 1.47
N LYS A 38 22.58 38.52 0.17
CA LYS A 38 21.83 39.15 -0.94
C LYS A 38 20.76 38.28 -1.60
N PHE A 39 20.44 37.12 -1.01
CA PHE A 39 19.21 36.39 -1.32
C PHE A 39 18.20 36.59 -0.19
N GLU A 40 17.61 37.79 -0.13
CA GLU A 40 16.21 37.85 0.29
C GLU A 40 15.40 37.03 -0.73
N PRO A 41 14.55 36.09 -0.30
CA PRO A 41 13.48 35.64 -1.18
C PRO A 41 12.56 36.85 -1.35
N LYS A 42 12.75 37.60 -2.44
CA LYS A 42 11.71 38.49 -2.96
C LYS A 42 10.43 37.66 -2.98
N LYS A 43 9.45 38.14 -2.22
CA LYS A 43 8.01 37.77 -2.25
C LYS A 43 7.72 36.93 -3.47
N SER A 44 7.55 35.62 -3.28
CA SER A 44 6.95 34.77 -4.29
C SER A 44 5.63 35.43 -4.65
N PHE A 45 5.57 35.92 -5.88
CA PHE A 45 4.38 36.45 -6.50
C PHE A 45 3.19 35.57 -6.12
N PHE A 46 2.19 36.18 -5.49
CA PHE A 46 0.83 35.69 -5.59
C PHE A 46 0.49 35.68 -7.08
N LEU A 47 0.77 34.57 -7.75
CA LEU A 47 0.00 34.19 -8.92
C LEU A 47 -1.36 33.83 -8.34
N THR A 48 -2.23 34.84 -8.29
CA THR A 48 -3.65 34.66 -8.56
C THR A 48 -3.72 33.75 -9.78
N SER A 49 -3.90 32.45 -9.57
CA SER A 49 -4.46 31.62 -10.61
C SER A 49 -5.81 32.28 -10.91
N ASN A 50 -5.87 32.99 -12.03
CA ASN A 50 -7.12 33.36 -12.64
C ASN A 50 -7.93 32.09 -12.68
N ILE A 51 -8.91 32.03 -11.79
CA ILE A 51 -10.02 31.11 -11.85
C ILE A 51 -10.66 31.49 -13.18
N ILE A 52 -10.37 30.74 -14.23
CA ILE A 52 -11.32 30.65 -15.33
C ILE A 52 -12.51 29.96 -14.66
N GLU A 53 -13.46 30.79 -14.23
CA GLU A 53 -14.81 30.37 -13.87
C GLU A 53 -15.35 29.66 -15.11
N LEU A 54 -15.23 28.33 -15.13
CA LEU A 54 -16.11 27.53 -15.95
C LEU A 54 -17.52 27.75 -15.37
N PRO A 55 -18.49 28.18 -16.17
CA PRO A 55 -19.81 28.53 -15.66
C PRO A 55 -20.42 27.33 -14.95
N ASP A 56 -21.07 27.62 -13.81
CA ASP A 56 -21.94 26.72 -13.07
C ASP A 56 -22.89 25.99 -14.04
N PHE A 57 -22.57 24.73 -14.34
CA PHE A 57 -23.55 23.83 -14.94
C PHE A 57 -24.52 23.42 -13.85
N SER A 58 -25.57 24.22 -13.69
CA SER A 58 -26.85 23.78 -13.15
C SER A 58 -27.23 22.44 -13.81
N PRO A 59 -27.55 21.37 -13.06
CA PRO A 59 -28.06 20.16 -13.66
C PRO A 59 -29.49 20.44 -14.14
N TYR A 60 -29.63 20.76 -15.42
CA TYR A 60 -30.91 20.66 -16.10
C TYR A 60 -31.35 19.19 -16.06
N VAL A 61 -32.39 18.93 -15.28
CA VAL A 61 -33.13 17.67 -15.24
C VAL A 61 -33.78 17.47 -16.62
N SER A 62 -33.28 16.50 -17.39
CA SER A 62 -34.01 15.92 -18.51
C SER A 62 -34.54 14.54 -18.10
N SER A 63 -35.80 14.52 -17.69
CA SER A 63 -36.55 13.29 -17.44
C SER A 63 -36.92 12.64 -18.78
N ASN A 64 -36.08 11.74 -19.29
CA ASN A 64 -36.49 10.81 -20.34
C ASN A 64 -36.72 9.43 -19.74
N SER A 65 -37.98 9.14 -19.46
CA SER A 65 -38.46 7.85 -19.01
C SER A 65 -38.37 6.81 -20.14
N PHE A 66 -37.41 5.88 -20.06
CA PHE A 66 -37.47 4.63 -20.81
C PHE A 66 -37.97 3.51 -19.91
N ASN A 67 -39.29 3.50 -19.65
CA ASN A 67 -39.97 2.34 -19.08
C ASN A 67 -40.20 1.30 -20.18
N LYS A 68 -39.29 0.35 -20.32
CA LYS A 68 -39.60 -0.98 -20.89
C LYS A 68 -39.11 -2.05 -19.92
N LYS A 69 -39.97 -2.45 -18.99
CA LYS A 69 -39.85 -3.77 -18.33
C LYS A 69 -40.02 -4.84 -19.43
N PRO A 70 -39.07 -5.77 -19.62
CA PRO A 70 -39.35 -6.96 -20.39
C PRO A 70 -40.33 -7.80 -19.58
N THR A 71 -41.54 -7.96 -20.11
CA THR A 71 -42.48 -8.99 -19.67
C THR A 71 -41.96 -10.35 -20.12
N SER A 72 -41.18 -11.01 -19.27
CA SER A 72 -41.13 -12.46 -19.22
C SER A 72 -40.88 -12.91 -17.79
N GLN A 73 -41.89 -13.56 -17.20
CA GLN A 73 -41.76 -14.31 -15.96
C GLN A 73 -40.81 -15.48 -16.23
N ASN A 74 -39.55 -15.35 -15.80
CA ASN A 74 -38.66 -16.49 -15.58
C ASN A 74 -38.09 -16.33 -14.17
N ASN A 75 -38.35 -17.32 -13.31
CA ASN A 75 -38.01 -17.35 -11.88
C ASN A 75 -36.49 -17.45 -11.58
N ASN A 76 -35.62 -16.94 -12.45
CA ASN A 76 -34.14 -16.94 -12.30
C ASN A 76 -33.55 -15.53 -12.54
N THR A 77 -34.21 -14.47 -12.09
CA THR A 77 -33.66 -13.11 -12.19
C THR A 77 -32.59 -12.88 -11.12
N ILE A 78 -31.36 -12.55 -11.55
CA ILE A 78 -30.29 -12.13 -10.64
C ILE A 78 -30.52 -10.67 -10.29
N ASP A 79 -30.96 -10.38 -9.07
CA ASP A 79 -31.16 -9.01 -8.60
C ASP A 79 -29.84 -8.43 -8.11
N VAL A 80 -28.93 -8.11 -9.04
CA VAL A 80 -27.73 -7.32 -8.75
C VAL A 80 -28.08 -5.84 -8.87
N ILE A 81 -27.72 -5.05 -7.86
CA ILE A 81 -27.89 -3.61 -7.86
C ILE A 81 -26.52 -2.96 -7.99
N ILE A 82 -26.39 -2.05 -8.95
CA ILE A 82 -25.26 -1.12 -8.95
C ILE A 82 -25.48 -0.16 -7.79
N GLU A 83 -24.49 -0.05 -6.92
CA GLU A 83 -24.52 0.80 -5.73
C GLU A 83 -23.88 2.15 -6.02
N HIS A 84 -22.68 2.14 -6.62
CA HIS A 84 -21.92 3.33 -6.92
C HIS A 84 -21.09 3.14 -8.19
N THR A 85 -20.86 4.25 -8.90
CA THR A 85 -19.97 4.30 -10.07
C THR A 85 -18.93 5.38 -9.86
N ILE A 86 -17.65 5.03 -10.05
CA ILE A 86 -16.52 5.91 -9.78
C ILE A 86 -15.64 6.01 -11.03
N LEU A 87 -15.44 7.22 -11.52
CA LEU A 87 -14.53 7.53 -12.62
C LEU A 87 -13.10 7.65 -12.11
N PHE A 88 -12.26 6.72 -12.56
CA PHE A 88 -10.80 6.80 -12.48
C PHE A 88 -10.22 7.35 -13.78
N PRO A 89 -8.93 7.73 -13.83
CA PRO A 89 -8.31 8.24 -15.06
C PRO A 89 -8.41 7.30 -16.26
N ASP A 90 -8.30 5.99 -16.03
CA ASP A 90 -8.16 5.00 -17.11
C ASP A 90 -9.37 4.04 -17.21
N PHE A 91 -10.26 4.03 -16.22
CA PHE A 91 -11.41 3.12 -16.17
C PHE A 91 -12.55 3.68 -15.32
N LEU A 92 -13.74 3.10 -15.46
CA LEU A 92 -14.86 3.25 -14.53
C LEU A 92 -14.90 2.06 -13.58
N LEU A 93 -14.99 2.32 -12.28
CA LEU A 93 -15.21 1.31 -11.25
C LEU A 93 -16.70 1.27 -10.90
N VAL A 94 -17.35 0.16 -11.17
CA VAL A 94 -18.76 -0.08 -10.86
C VAL A 94 -18.81 -0.98 -9.63
N ILE A 95 -19.40 -0.48 -8.55
CA ILE A 95 -19.55 -1.17 -7.27
C ILE A 95 -20.93 -1.80 -7.22
N LEU A 96 -20.99 -3.10 -6.95
CA LEU A 96 -22.24 -3.84 -6.83
C LEU A 96 -22.55 -4.18 -5.37
N ALA A 97 -23.82 -4.02 -4.99
CA ALA A 97 -24.35 -4.41 -3.69
C ALA A 97 -24.90 -5.84 -3.71
N ASN A 98 -24.74 -6.54 -2.59
CA ASN A 98 -25.38 -7.84 -2.37
C ASN A 98 -26.80 -7.65 -1.82
N ASN A 99 -27.82 -8.15 -2.52
CA ASN A 99 -29.23 -8.02 -2.11
C ASN A 99 -29.73 -9.09 -1.11
N GLY A 100 -28.85 -9.85 -0.48
CA GLY A 100 -29.22 -10.75 0.63
C GLY A 100 -30.04 -11.99 0.23
N ASN A 101 -30.33 -12.20 -1.06
CA ASN A 101 -30.94 -13.44 -1.54
C ASN A 101 -29.89 -14.56 -1.63
N ASN A 102 -30.28 -15.77 -1.21
CA ASN A 102 -29.53 -17.03 -1.14
C ASN A 102 -28.93 -17.55 -2.47
N PHE A 103 -28.77 -16.72 -3.50
CA PHE A 103 -28.02 -17.08 -4.69
C PHE A 103 -26.53 -16.88 -4.42
N SER A 104 -25.76 -17.97 -4.45
CA SER A 104 -24.32 -17.91 -4.26
C SER A 104 -23.71 -17.06 -5.37
N MET A 105 -23.28 -15.86 -5.02
CA MET A 105 -22.64 -14.87 -5.88
C MET A 105 -21.33 -15.38 -6.53
N TYR A 106 -20.86 -16.56 -6.11
CA TYR A 106 -19.95 -17.47 -6.84
C TYR A 106 -20.37 -17.77 -8.28
N ASN A 107 -21.66 -17.60 -8.61
CA ASN A 107 -22.12 -17.79 -9.99
C ASN A 107 -21.74 -16.62 -10.90
N ILE A 108 -21.60 -15.37 -10.41
CA ILE A 108 -21.34 -14.17 -11.23
C ILE A 108 -19.97 -14.25 -11.92
N SER A 109 -18.96 -14.85 -11.30
CA SER A 109 -17.65 -15.06 -11.92
C SER A 109 -17.68 -15.94 -13.16
N TYR A 110 -18.75 -16.72 -13.35
CA TYR A 110 -18.97 -17.53 -14.56
C TYR A 110 -19.74 -16.79 -15.66
N TYR A 111 -20.24 -15.57 -15.38
CA TYR A 111 -20.91 -14.75 -16.37
C TYR A 111 -19.86 -13.93 -17.11
N LYS A 112 -20.04 -13.85 -18.42
CA LYS A 112 -19.42 -12.76 -19.18
C LYS A 112 -20.19 -11.48 -18.86
N ILE A 113 -19.50 -10.46 -18.38
CA ILE A 113 -20.08 -9.15 -18.04
C ILE A 113 -19.63 -8.14 -19.09
N ASP A 114 -20.59 -7.46 -19.70
CA ASP A 114 -20.35 -6.33 -20.58
C ASP A 114 -20.88 -5.04 -19.94
N CYS A 115 -20.13 -3.96 -20.14
CA CYS A 115 -20.47 -2.60 -19.72
C CYS A 115 -21.27 -1.91 -20.82
N VAL A 116 -22.42 -1.36 -20.47
CA VAL A 116 -23.35 -0.74 -21.42
C VAL A 116 -23.42 0.76 -21.15
N TYR A 117 -23.23 1.56 -22.21
CA TYR A 117 -23.32 3.02 -22.17
C TYR A 117 -24.24 3.49 -23.29
N ASN A 118 -25.39 4.07 -22.96
CA ASN A 118 -26.35 4.59 -23.96
C ASN A 118 -26.62 3.62 -25.14
N GLY A 119 -26.65 2.31 -24.86
CA GLY A 119 -26.85 1.25 -25.85
C GLY A 119 -25.56 0.69 -26.50
N SER A 120 -24.43 1.38 -26.40
CA SER A 120 -23.11 0.84 -26.78
C SER A 120 -22.63 -0.17 -25.76
N VAL A 121 -22.00 -1.26 -26.22
CA VAL A 121 -21.58 -2.39 -25.39
C VAL A 121 -20.07 -2.54 -25.48
N TYR A 122 -19.41 -2.64 -24.33
CA TYR A 122 -17.98 -2.84 -24.22
C TYR A 122 -17.70 -4.01 -23.27
N PRO A 123 -16.76 -4.90 -23.58
CA PRO A 123 -16.35 -5.92 -22.63
C PRO A 123 -15.78 -5.28 -21.36
N MET A 124 -16.08 -5.84 -20.19
CA MET A 124 -15.43 -5.40 -18.96
C MET A 124 -13.91 -5.59 -19.05
N LEU A 125 -13.17 -4.74 -18.35
CA LEU A 125 -11.72 -4.88 -18.20
C LEU A 125 -11.37 -5.97 -17.21
N ASN A 126 -12.03 -5.98 -16.05
CA ASN A 126 -11.78 -6.95 -14.99
C ASN A 126 -12.99 -7.03 -14.04
N PHE A 127 -13.15 -8.16 -13.39
CA PHE A 127 -14.10 -8.41 -12.32
C PHE A 127 -13.36 -8.85 -11.07
N ASP A 128 -13.51 -8.10 -10.00
CA ASP A 128 -12.97 -8.46 -8.70
C ASP A 128 -14.11 -8.74 -7.71
N GLY A 129 -13.96 -9.88 -7.03
CA GLY A 129 -14.99 -10.51 -6.23
C GLY A 129 -14.44 -11.23 -5.00
N PHE A 130 -15.35 -11.71 -4.17
CA PHE A 130 -15.11 -12.10 -2.76
C PHE A 130 -13.85 -12.95 -2.53
N ASP A 131 -12.87 -12.37 -1.84
CA ASP A 131 -11.92 -13.06 -0.98
C ASP A 131 -11.89 -12.33 0.38
N SER A 132 -12.19 -13.05 1.46
CA SER A 132 -12.21 -12.56 2.85
C SER A 132 -13.20 -11.43 3.21
N GLY A 133 -14.49 -11.76 3.29
CA GLY A 133 -15.43 -11.07 4.17
C GLY A 133 -15.98 -9.72 3.68
N GLU A 134 -15.60 -9.25 2.49
CA GLU A 134 -16.00 -7.96 1.92
C GLU A 134 -17.30 -8.08 1.11
N SER A 135 -18.28 -7.20 1.38
CA SER A 135 -19.63 -7.28 0.80
C SER A 135 -19.78 -6.67 -0.60
N ARG A 136 -18.71 -6.05 -1.13
CA ARG A 136 -18.73 -5.29 -2.38
C ARG A 136 -18.03 -6.05 -3.51
N TRP A 137 -18.56 -5.89 -4.71
CA TRP A 137 -17.95 -6.41 -5.94
C TRP A 137 -17.57 -5.26 -6.84
N PHE A 138 -16.47 -5.43 -7.55
CA PHE A 138 -15.89 -4.37 -8.38
C PHE A 138 -15.84 -4.84 -9.83
N VAL A 139 -16.61 -4.17 -10.69
CA VAL A 139 -16.49 -4.33 -12.15
C VAL A 139 -15.72 -3.15 -12.68
N ARG A 140 -14.66 -3.39 -13.45
CA ARG A 140 -13.94 -2.34 -14.17
C ARG A 140 -14.45 -2.28 -15.59
N CYS A 141 -14.91 -1.11 -15.98
CA CYS A 141 -15.40 -0.84 -17.32
C CYS A 141 -14.47 0.13 -18.05
N PRO A 142 -14.27 -0.03 -19.36
CA PRO A 142 -13.54 0.96 -20.15
C PRO A 142 -14.32 2.28 -20.20
N ILE A 143 -13.59 3.40 -20.30
CA ILE A 143 -14.18 4.72 -20.49
C ILE A 143 -14.63 4.86 -21.96
N PRO A 144 -15.89 5.23 -22.24
CA PRO A 144 -16.37 5.37 -23.61
C PRO A 144 -15.68 6.55 -24.33
N PRO A 145 -15.48 6.50 -25.67
CA PRO A 145 -14.73 7.51 -26.43
C PRO A 145 -15.38 8.90 -26.53
N LEU A 146 -16.67 9.02 -26.18
CA LEU A 146 -17.44 10.26 -26.23
C LEU A 146 -17.76 10.67 -24.79
N ASN A 147 -17.70 11.97 -24.47
CA ASN A 147 -18.05 12.58 -23.17
C ASN A 147 -19.51 12.34 -22.71
N ASN A 148 -20.22 11.36 -23.27
CA ASN A 148 -21.54 10.87 -22.87
C ASN A 148 -21.47 9.91 -21.66
N LEU A 149 -20.64 10.23 -20.66
CA LEU A 149 -20.61 9.54 -19.37
C LEU A 149 -21.83 9.97 -18.55
N VAL A 150 -23.01 9.46 -18.93
CA VAL A 150 -24.28 9.77 -18.26
C VAL A 150 -24.64 8.68 -17.24
N ALA A 151 -24.53 7.42 -17.66
CA ALA A 151 -24.76 6.25 -16.81
C ALA A 151 -24.04 5.02 -17.37
N VAL A 152 -23.82 4.02 -16.50
CA VAL A 152 -23.29 2.71 -16.88
C VAL A 152 -24.24 1.63 -16.41
N GLY A 153 -24.67 0.79 -17.34
CA GLY A 153 -25.40 -0.44 -17.09
C GLY A 153 -24.48 -1.65 -17.20
N LEU A 154 -24.89 -2.77 -16.61
CA LEU A 154 -24.21 -4.05 -16.80
C LEU A 154 -25.10 -5.03 -17.54
N ARG A 155 -24.52 -5.76 -18.48
CA ARG A 155 -25.15 -6.87 -19.16
C ARG A 155 -24.45 -8.17 -18.78
N LEU A 156 -25.16 -9.05 -18.10
CA LEU A 156 -24.65 -10.37 -17.69
C LEU A 156 -25.11 -11.44 -18.67
N HIS A 157 -24.17 -12.20 -19.22
CA HIS A 157 -24.44 -13.29 -20.17
C HIS A 157 -24.30 -14.67 -19.52
N ARG A 158 -25.35 -15.49 -19.60
CA ARG A 158 -25.30 -16.94 -19.33
C ARG A 158 -26.15 -17.70 -20.34
N ASP A 159 -25.56 -18.68 -21.01
CA ASP A 159 -26.26 -19.64 -21.88
C ASP A 159 -27.30 -19.00 -22.83
N LYS A 160 -26.94 -17.86 -23.45
CA LYS A 160 -27.73 -17.02 -24.38
C LYS A 160 -28.79 -16.08 -23.77
N VAL A 161 -28.95 -16.06 -22.44
CA VAL A 161 -29.80 -15.07 -21.74
C VAL A 161 -28.93 -13.89 -21.28
N ALA A 162 -29.33 -12.68 -21.65
CA ALA A 162 -28.69 -11.44 -21.22
C ALA A 162 -29.61 -10.70 -20.24
N GLN A 163 -29.14 -10.46 -19.02
CA GLN A 163 -29.85 -9.62 -18.04
C GLN A 163 -29.22 -8.23 -18.01
N LEU A 164 -30.05 -7.19 -18.10
CA LEU A 164 -29.64 -5.80 -17.97
C LEU A 164 -29.86 -5.33 -16.52
N VAL A 165 -28.81 -4.83 -15.89
CA VAL A 165 -28.86 -4.11 -14.63
C VAL A 165 -28.95 -2.62 -14.96
N ALA A 166 -30.09 -2.01 -14.65
CA ALA A 166 -30.50 -0.69 -15.13
C ALA A 166 -30.21 0.47 -14.15
N GLU A 167 -30.24 1.67 -14.72
CA GLU A 167 -29.50 2.87 -14.34
C GLU A 167 -30.35 3.91 -13.61
N ASN A 168 -29.81 4.47 -12.52
CA ASN A 168 -30.04 5.87 -12.11
C ASN A 168 -28.93 6.29 -11.13
N GLN A 169 -27.73 6.58 -11.63
CA GLN A 169 -26.54 6.75 -10.79
C GLN A 169 -25.80 8.04 -11.07
N THR A 170 -25.41 8.71 -9.98
CA THR A 170 -24.44 9.79 -10.03
C THR A 170 -23.03 9.18 -10.16
N ILE A 171 -22.29 9.57 -11.19
CA ILE A 171 -20.88 9.17 -11.34
C ILE A 171 -20.01 10.07 -10.45
N LEU A 172 -19.29 9.45 -9.53
CA LEU A 172 -18.34 10.15 -8.65
C LEU A 172 -16.96 10.15 -9.31
N SER A 173 -16.19 11.23 -9.18
CA SER A 173 -14.82 11.29 -9.71
C SER A 173 -13.80 11.00 -8.61
N TRP A 174 -12.85 10.08 -8.86
CA TRP A 174 -11.73 9.80 -7.95
C TRP A 174 -10.79 10.99 -7.75
N SER A 175 -10.76 11.91 -8.73
CA SER A 175 -9.99 13.16 -8.64
C SER A 175 -10.59 14.15 -7.63
N ASN A 176 -11.85 13.97 -7.26
CA ASN A 176 -12.55 14.81 -6.29
C ASN A 176 -12.41 14.27 -4.85
N LYS A 177 -12.95 15.02 -3.89
CA LYS A 177 -13.00 14.56 -2.49
C LYS A 177 -14.02 13.44 -2.38
N LEU A 178 -13.61 12.32 -1.77
CA LEU A 178 -14.46 11.15 -1.62
C LEU A 178 -14.08 10.38 -0.35
N VAL A 179 -15.07 10.06 0.48
CA VAL A 179 -14.92 9.07 1.54
C VAL A 179 -15.17 7.70 0.92
N TYR A 180 -14.14 6.87 0.84
CA TYR A 180 -14.16 5.66 0.01
C TYR A 180 -14.20 4.35 0.82
N GLU A 181 -13.74 4.37 2.07
CA GLU A 181 -13.79 3.21 2.94
C GLU A 181 -13.97 3.61 4.41
N ALA A 182 -14.53 2.70 5.21
CA ALA A 182 -14.56 2.80 6.66
C ALA A 182 -14.37 1.40 7.29
N THR A 183 -13.67 1.34 8.42
CA THR A 183 -13.52 0.11 9.20
C THR A 183 -13.59 0.41 10.69
N PHE A 184 -14.06 -0.57 11.45
CA PHE A 184 -14.00 -0.52 12.90
C PHE A 184 -12.55 -0.55 13.40
N ASP A 185 -12.33 0.17 14.49
CA ASP A 185 -11.11 0.20 15.27
C ASP A 185 -11.48 -0.09 16.73
N GLY A 186 -11.55 -1.37 17.08
CA GLY A 186 -12.19 -1.82 18.32
C GLY A 186 -13.71 -1.66 18.28
N GLU A 187 -14.33 -1.58 19.47
CA GLU A 187 -15.80 -1.58 19.61
C GLU A 187 -16.46 -0.21 19.39
N GLU A 188 -15.72 0.87 19.63
CA GLU A 188 -16.31 2.21 19.77
C GLU A 188 -15.71 3.24 18.80
N ILE A 189 -14.67 2.90 18.04
CA ILE A 189 -14.01 3.83 17.12
C ILE A 189 -14.17 3.32 15.69
N VAL A 190 -14.35 4.26 14.77
CA VAL A 190 -14.26 4.04 13.32
C VAL A 190 -13.04 4.75 12.77
N ALA A 191 -12.32 4.08 11.88
CA ALA A 191 -11.36 4.69 10.97
C ALA A 191 -12.02 4.89 9.61
N ILE A 192 -11.98 6.11 9.10
CA ILE A 192 -12.61 6.53 7.85
C ILE A 192 -11.50 6.96 6.88
N PHE A 193 -11.54 6.43 5.66
CA PHE A 193 -10.57 6.68 4.62
C PHE A 193 -11.13 7.65 3.58
N VAL A 194 -10.40 8.73 3.36
CA VAL A 194 -10.89 9.89 2.61
C VAL A 194 -9.83 10.46 1.68
N LYS A 195 -10.18 10.56 0.40
CA LYS A 195 -9.35 11.15 -0.65
C LYS A 195 -9.56 12.66 -0.73
N GLY A 196 -8.51 13.39 -1.08
CA GLY A 196 -8.62 14.77 -1.56
C GLY A 196 -8.73 15.86 -0.49
N LEU A 197 -8.41 15.55 0.78
CA LEU A 197 -8.39 16.56 1.86
C LEU A 197 -7.20 17.53 1.81
N GLY A 198 -6.15 17.20 1.03
CA GLY A 198 -4.93 18.01 0.93
C GLY A 198 -4.16 18.09 2.26
N LEU A 199 -4.22 17.03 3.08
CA LEU A 199 -3.48 16.97 4.34
C LEU A 199 -1.99 16.69 4.08
N ASN A 200 -1.16 17.08 5.03
CA ASN A 200 0.28 16.81 4.96
C ASN A 200 0.53 15.30 5.08
N GLY A 201 1.30 14.74 4.14
CA GLY A 201 1.59 13.31 4.10
C GLY A 201 2.53 12.81 5.21
N GLU A 202 3.22 13.72 5.90
CA GLU A 202 4.26 13.38 6.88
C GLU A 202 3.94 13.83 8.31
N LYS A 203 2.82 14.54 8.51
CA LYS A 203 2.46 15.13 9.79
C LYS A 203 0.98 14.95 10.10
N ARG A 204 0.69 14.82 11.39
CA ARG A 204 -0.67 14.85 11.92
C ARG A 204 -1.33 16.19 11.58
N SER A 205 -2.63 16.14 11.27
CA SER A 205 -3.46 17.30 11.05
C SER A 205 -4.30 17.60 12.29
N ASN A 206 -4.76 18.84 12.44
CA ASN A 206 -5.67 19.18 13.54
C ASN A 206 -7.02 18.43 13.35
N PRO A 207 -7.41 17.52 14.27
CA PRO A 207 -8.67 16.80 14.15
C PRO A 207 -9.90 17.67 14.43
N SER A 208 -9.75 18.81 15.11
CA SER A 208 -10.88 19.66 15.53
C SER A 208 -11.69 20.26 14.37
N GLN A 209 -11.14 20.23 13.15
CA GLN A 209 -11.81 20.69 11.94
C GLN A 209 -12.73 19.62 11.32
N PHE A 210 -12.76 18.40 11.85
CA PHE A 210 -13.49 17.27 11.26
C PHE A 210 -14.57 16.72 12.20
N PHE A 211 -15.71 16.39 11.59
CA PHE A 211 -16.85 15.74 12.23
C PHE A 211 -17.27 14.55 11.38
N CYS A 212 -17.48 13.41 11.99
CA CYS A 212 -17.95 12.20 11.32
C CYS A 212 -19.46 12.12 11.42
N LYS A 213 -20.14 11.97 10.29
CA LYS A 213 -21.60 11.84 10.20
C LYS A 213 -21.98 10.40 9.89
N PHE A 214 -23.00 9.88 10.56
CA PHE A 214 -23.40 8.48 10.51
C PHE A 214 -24.88 8.33 10.15
N GLY A 215 -25.19 7.24 9.44
CA GLY A 215 -26.56 6.82 9.12
C GLY A 215 -27.10 7.40 7.83
N LYS A 216 -28.29 6.97 7.41
CA LYS A 216 -28.90 7.41 6.14
C LYS A 216 -29.30 8.89 6.14
N SER A 217 -29.74 9.41 7.30
CA SER A 217 -30.05 10.84 7.46
C SER A 217 -28.79 11.69 7.73
N LEU A 218 -27.66 11.05 8.08
CA LEU A 218 -26.40 11.72 8.43
C LEU A 218 -26.54 12.75 9.58
N GLU A 219 -27.55 12.58 10.43
CA GLU A 219 -27.86 13.48 11.55
C GLU A 219 -26.98 13.21 12.78
N LEU A 220 -26.57 11.95 12.97
CA LEU A 220 -25.68 11.57 14.05
C LEU A 220 -24.26 12.02 13.71
N SER A 221 -23.67 12.86 14.56
CA SER A 221 -22.36 13.45 14.33
C SER A 221 -21.46 13.31 15.55
N THR A 222 -20.20 12.92 15.33
CA THR A 222 -19.17 12.88 16.37
C THR A 222 -17.92 13.64 15.93
N LYS A 223 -17.18 14.18 16.89
CA LYS A 223 -15.94 14.93 16.61
C LYS A 223 -14.78 13.97 16.36
N ALA A 224 -13.94 14.26 15.37
CA ALA A 224 -12.74 13.47 15.14
C ALA A 224 -11.76 13.53 16.32
N ILE A 225 -11.16 12.38 16.63
CA ILE A 225 -10.11 12.23 17.64
C ILE A 225 -8.73 12.34 17.00
N THR A 226 -8.55 11.83 15.78
CA THR A 226 -7.30 11.94 15.02
C THR A 226 -7.57 12.20 13.54
N ALA A 227 -6.61 12.84 12.89
CA ALA A 227 -6.59 13.07 11.45
C ALA A 227 -5.14 13.07 10.94
N ALA A 228 -4.82 12.18 10.03
CA ALA A 228 -3.50 12.09 9.40
C ALA A 228 -3.62 11.48 8.01
N GLN A 229 -2.90 12.05 7.03
CA GLN A 229 -2.92 11.57 5.64
C GLN A 229 -4.35 11.48 5.08
N GLU A 230 -4.81 10.28 4.76
CA GLU A 230 -6.16 9.97 4.26
C GLU A 230 -7.04 9.32 5.33
N VAL A 231 -6.63 9.33 6.60
CA VAL A 231 -7.31 8.62 7.69
C VAL A 231 -7.83 9.60 8.73
N ILE A 232 -9.12 9.50 9.04
CA ILE A 232 -9.78 10.21 10.15
C ILE A 232 -10.39 9.17 11.08
N ARG A 233 -10.12 9.30 12.38
CA ARG A 233 -10.74 8.43 13.40
C ARG A 233 -11.75 9.22 14.21
N CYS A 234 -12.89 8.58 14.45
CA CYS A 234 -14.01 9.15 15.20
C CYS A 234 -14.61 8.09 16.12
N PRO A 235 -15.10 8.48 17.30
CA PRO A 235 -15.94 7.59 18.08
C PRO A 235 -17.27 7.36 17.34
N LEU A 236 -17.85 6.18 17.51
CA LEU A 236 -19.22 5.89 17.11
C LEU A 236 -20.20 6.74 17.93
N PRO A 237 -21.41 7.00 17.41
CA PRO A 237 -22.46 7.66 18.18
C PRO A 237 -22.77 6.91 19.49
N LEU A 238 -23.19 7.66 20.53
CA LEU A 238 -23.52 7.08 21.83
C LEU A 238 -24.54 5.93 21.69
N GLY A 239 -24.25 4.80 22.33
CA GLY A 239 -25.10 3.60 22.29
C GLY A 239 -24.94 2.74 21.02
N VAL A 240 -24.07 3.12 20.08
CA VAL A 240 -23.73 2.32 18.90
C VAL A 240 -22.34 1.73 19.09
N THR A 241 -22.25 0.40 19.06
CA THR A 241 -20.99 -0.35 19.10
C THR A 241 -20.84 -1.22 17.87
N ARG A 242 -19.61 -1.65 17.55
CA ARG A 242 -19.36 -2.66 16.52
C ARG A 242 -20.27 -3.88 16.73
N SER A 243 -20.28 -4.44 17.94
CA SER A 243 -21.10 -5.61 18.26
C SER A 243 -22.58 -5.37 17.96
N SER A 244 -23.14 -4.21 18.33
CA SER A 244 -24.55 -3.89 18.06
C SER A 244 -24.89 -3.81 16.57
N ILE A 245 -23.98 -3.27 15.74
CA ILE A 245 -24.15 -3.18 14.28
C ILE A 245 -24.09 -4.59 13.67
N VAL A 246 -23.12 -5.39 14.11
CA VAL A 246 -22.90 -6.76 13.64
C VAL A 246 -24.06 -7.67 14.00
N GLU A 247 -24.57 -7.60 15.21
CA GLU A 247 -25.72 -8.39 15.68
C GLU A 247 -27.00 -8.08 14.91
N LYS A 248 -27.27 -6.78 14.66
CA LYS A 248 -28.44 -6.34 13.90
C LYS A 248 -28.28 -6.49 12.38
N ASN A 249 -27.09 -6.87 11.92
CA ASN A 249 -26.72 -6.89 10.51
C ASN A 249 -27.02 -5.55 9.81
N GLU A 250 -26.77 -4.45 10.53
CA GLU A 250 -27.03 -3.10 10.05
C GLU A 250 -25.89 -2.62 9.14
N GLU A 251 -26.25 -1.78 8.17
CA GLU A 251 -25.31 -1.06 7.34
C GLU A 251 -25.43 0.44 7.62
N ILE A 252 -24.34 1.06 8.06
CA ILE A 252 -24.29 2.48 8.40
C ILE A 252 -23.39 3.19 7.40
N GLN A 253 -23.98 4.08 6.59
CA GLN A 253 -23.22 5.01 5.77
C GLN A 253 -22.48 6.01 6.67
N VAL A 254 -21.22 6.28 6.35
CA VAL A 254 -20.39 7.21 7.12
C VAL A 254 -19.79 8.24 6.19
N THR A 255 -19.79 9.50 6.58
CA THR A 255 -19.06 10.55 5.87
C THR A 255 -18.35 11.51 6.82
N ILE A 256 -17.57 12.44 6.26
CA ILE A 256 -16.85 13.48 6.98
C ILE A 256 -17.41 14.84 6.57
N GLU A 257 -17.64 15.66 7.58
CA GLU A 257 -17.83 17.09 7.48
C GLU A 257 -16.54 17.81 7.92
N ARG A 258 -16.03 18.70 7.06
CA ARG A 258 -14.88 19.55 7.36
C ARG A 258 -15.31 21.00 7.56
N LYS A 259 -14.96 21.58 8.71
CA LYS A 259 -15.19 22.98 9.03
C LYS A 259 -13.92 23.80 8.75
N ILE A 260 -14.06 24.84 7.93
CA ILE A 260 -12.98 25.80 7.61
C ILE A 260 -13.53 27.20 7.84
N GLY A 261 -13.14 27.83 8.95
CA GLY A 261 -13.74 29.08 9.40
C GLY A 261 -15.24 28.90 9.69
N SER A 262 -16.08 29.73 9.07
CA SER A 262 -17.54 29.63 9.15
C SER A 262 -18.17 28.65 8.14
N LYS A 263 -17.40 28.14 7.17
CA LYS A 263 -17.90 27.25 6.12
C LYS A 263 -17.78 25.79 6.55
N SER A 264 -18.80 25.00 6.21
CA SER A 264 -18.84 23.56 6.43
C SER A 264 -18.99 22.83 5.11
N TYR A 265 -18.22 21.76 4.92
CA TYR A 265 -18.22 20.97 3.70
C TYR A 265 -18.41 19.50 4.03
N VAL A 266 -19.50 18.90 3.59
CA VAL A 266 -19.72 17.46 3.68
C VAL A 266 -19.08 16.80 2.46
N VAL A 267 -18.23 15.82 2.69
CA VAL A 267 -17.57 15.06 1.62
C VAL A 267 -18.55 14.02 1.07
N PRO A 268 -18.66 13.81 -0.26
CA PRO A 268 -19.39 12.66 -0.79
C PRO A 268 -18.84 11.34 -0.25
N SER A 269 -19.70 10.34 -0.01
CA SER A 269 -19.27 9.08 0.58
C SER A 269 -19.93 7.86 -0.05
N ILE A 270 -19.10 6.84 -0.27
CA ILE A 270 -19.47 5.46 -0.57
C ILE A 270 -19.10 4.51 0.58
N ALA A 271 -18.56 5.04 1.67
CA ALA A 271 -18.07 4.26 2.78
C ALA A 271 -19.22 3.81 3.70
N LYS A 272 -19.18 2.53 4.05
CA LYS A 272 -20.21 1.86 4.84
C LYS A 272 -19.58 0.96 5.89
N LEU A 273 -20.05 1.12 7.12
CA LEU A 273 -19.82 0.16 8.19
C LEU A 273 -20.86 -0.95 8.09
N HIS A 274 -20.41 -2.20 8.09
CA HIS A 274 -21.28 -3.37 8.00
C HIS A 274 -20.61 -4.57 8.68
N LYS A 275 -21.38 -5.62 8.89
CA LYS A 275 -20.86 -6.94 9.28
C LYS A 275 -19.97 -7.48 8.18
N LYS A 276 -18.64 -7.47 8.38
CA LYS A 276 -17.75 -8.28 7.57
C LYS A 276 -17.96 -9.74 7.96
N ASN A 277 -18.00 -10.64 6.97
CA ASN A 277 -18.02 -12.07 7.25
C ASN A 277 -16.67 -12.43 7.85
N ASP A 278 -16.61 -12.35 9.17
CA ASP A 278 -15.50 -12.69 10.05
C ASP A 278 -15.27 -14.22 10.07
N ASN A 279 -15.50 -14.93 8.96
CA ASN A 279 -15.15 -16.34 8.81
C ASN A 279 -13.62 -16.55 8.85
N ASP A 280 -12.83 -15.46 8.79
CA ASP A 280 -11.40 -15.46 9.09
C ASP A 280 -11.09 -15.30 10.59
N PHE A 281 -12.05 -14.91 11.42
CA PHE A 281 -11.95 -14.98 12.89
C PHE A 281 -12.27 -16.40 13.41
N ILE A 282 -12.93 -17.26 12.62
CA ILE A 282 -13.44 -18.58 13.05
C ILE A 282 -12.64 -19.74 12.44
N LYS A 283 -11.31 -19.58 12.29
CA LYS A 283 -10.39 -20.73 12.18
C LYS A 283 -9.43 -20.86 13.37
N GLY A 284 -9.77 -20.22 14.49
CA GLY A 284 -9.15 -20.47 15.77
C GLY A 284 -10.21 -20.47 16.86
N ASN A 285 -10.61 -21.64 17.34
CA ASN A 285 -11.37 -21.81 18.58
C ASN A 285 -10.50 -21.46 19.82
N ASN A 286 -9.67 -20.42 19.71
CA ASN A 286 -8.46 -20.22 20.49
C ASN A 286 -8.18 -18.71 20.61
N ASN A 287 -8.14 -18.20 21.84
CA ASN A 287 -7.77 -16.82 22.21
C ASN A 287 -6.32 -16.42 21.85
N TYR A 288 -5.69 -17.04 20.85
CA TYR A 288 -4.27 -16.90 20.54
C TYR A 288 -4.06 -16.13 19.24
N LYS A 289 -3.39 -14.97 19.33
CA LYS A 289 -2.88 -14.23 18.17
C LYS A 289 -1.72 -14.99 17.52
N TYR A 290 -1.60 -14.96 16.20
CA TYR A 290 -0.36 -15.29 15.52
C TYR A 290 0.76 -14.38 16.05
N GLU A 291 1.96 -14.93 16.22
CA GLU A 291 3.08 -14.13 16.73
C GLU A 291 3.57 -13.15 15.67
N LEU A 292 3.69 -13.61 14.42
CA LEU A 292 4.21 -12.84 13.31
C LEU A 292 3.37 -13.01 12.05
N CYS A 293 2.88 -11.87 11.54
CA CYS A 293 2.17 -11.76 10.28
C CYS A 293 2.92 -10.86 9.29
N ALA A 294 2.52 -10.88 8.02
CA ALA A 294 2.99 -9.96 6.99
C ALA A 294 1.83 -9.24 6.29
N CYS A 295 2.04 -8.00 5.90
CA CYS A 295 1.16 -7.25 5.03
C CYS A 295 1.95 -6.69 3.85
N THR A 296 1.36 -6.79 2.66
CA THR A 296 1.88 -6.18 1.45
C THR A 296 0.73 -5.65 0.60
N MET A 297 1.04 -4.75 -0.33
CA MET A 297 0.08 -4.26 -1.33
C MET A 297 0.67 -4.49 -2.72
N VAL A 298 -0.08 -5.16 -3.58
CA VAL A 298 0.42 -5.67 -4.86
C VAL A 298 -0.44 -5.19 -6.02
N TRP A 299 0.20 -5.06 -7.17
CA TRP A 299 -0.46 -5.02 -8.47
C TRP A 299 0.38 -5.89 -9.40
N ASN A 300 -0.25 -6.91 -9.98
CA ASN A 300 0.35 -7.86 -10.91
C ASN A 300 1.65 -8.48 -10.39
N GLN A 301 1.57 -9.22 -9.26
CA GLN A 301 2.69 -9.90 -8.61
C GLN A 301 2.49 -11.42 -8.48
N ALA A 302 1.54 -12.02 -9.20
CA ALA A 302 1.22 -13.45 -9.13
C ALA A 302 2.46 -14.32 -9.42
N ALA A 303 3.32 -13.90 -10.35
CA ALA A 303 4.54 -14.61 -10.71
C ALA A 303 5.60 -14.67 -9.57
N PHE A 304 5.54 -13.78 -8.58
CA PHE A 304 6.58 -13.65 -7.54
C PHE A 304 6.07 -14.00 -6.14
N ILE A 305 4.76 -13.92 -5.91
CA ILE A 305 4.20 -14.02 -4.56
C ILE A 305 4.36 -15.43 -3.94
N LYS A 306 4.34 -16.50 -4.75
CA LYS A 306 4.53 -17.88 -4.25
C LYS A 306 5.91 -18.07 -3.63
N GLU A 307 6.96 -17.65 -4.34
CA GLU A 307 8.34 -17.67 -3.85
C GLU A 307 8.49 -16.86 -2.55
N TRP A 308 7.94 -15.64 -2.55
CA TRP A 308 8.02 -14.75 -1.40
C TRP A 308 7.32 -15.32 -0.16
N ILE A 309 6.12 -15.90 -0.31
CA ILE A 309 5.36 -16.51 0.78
C ILE A 309 6.08 -17.76 1.30
N ALA A 310 6.48 -18.68 0.42
CA ALA A 310 7.13 -19.92 0.81
C ALA A 310 8.43 -19.68 1.61
N TYR A 311 9.28 -18.76 1.13
CA TYR A 311 10.52 -18.40 1.82
C TYR A 311 10.27 -17.77 3.20
N HIS A 312 9.33 -16.82 3.30
CA HIS A 312 9.08 -16.12 4.55
C HIS A 312 8.26 -16.96 5.55
N ALA A 313 7.46 -17.93 5.08
CA ALA A 313 6.83 -18.94 5.91
C ALA A 313 7.90 -19.78 6.63
N TRP A 314 8.93 -20.20 5.91
CA TRP A 314 10.07 -20.92 6.49
C TRP A 314 10.83 -20.08 7.53
N LEU A 315 10.92 -18.75 7.34
CA LEU A 315 11.46 -17.82 8.34
C LEU A 315 10.54 -17.58 9.55
N GLY A 316 9.30 -18.09 9.53
CA GLY A 316 8.38 -18.10 10.66
C GLY A 316 7.22 -17.10 10.57
N ILE A 317 6.93 -16.52 9.40
CA ILE A 317 5.66 -15.79 9.19
C ILE A 317 4.51 -16.80 9.15
N GLN A 318 3.37 -16.47 9.78
CA GLN A 318 2.26 -17.41 10.01
C GLN A 318 0.95 -17.03 9.31
N ARG A 319 0.81 -15.76 8.91
CA ARG A 319 -0.39 -15.23 8.24
C ARG A 319 -0.04 -14.03 7.37
N TRP A 320 -0.71 -13.93 6.23
CA TRP A 320 -0.46 -12.88 5.23
C TRP A 320 -1.73 -12.10 4.92
N PHE A 321 -1.60 -10.78 4.89
CA PHE A 321 -2.63 -9.86 4.40
C PHE A 321 -2.14 -9.25 3.07
N VAL A 322 -2.70 -9.70 1.96
CA VAL A 322 -2.34 -9.26 0.61
C VAL A 322 -3.39 -8.27 0.13
N TYR A 323 -3.04 -6.98 0.08
CA TYR A 323 -3.89 -5.94 -0.47
C TYR A 323 -3.72 -5.92 -1.99
N ASP A 324 -4.73 -6.38 -2.71
CA ASP A 324 -4.71 -6.42 -4.16
C ASP A 324 -5.20 -5.09 -4.74
N ASN A 325 -4.26 -4.31 -5.25
CA ASN A 325 -4.53 -3.04 -5.93
C ASN A 325 -4.82 -3.31 -7.41
N ASN A 326 -5.89 -4.05 -7.66
CA ASN A 326 -6.48 -4.27 -8.98
C ASN A 326 -5.67 -5.16 -9.95
N SER A 327 -5.10 -6.27 -9.47
CA SER A 327 -4.36 -7.22 -10.31
C SER A 327 -5.25 -7.93 -11.34
N ASP A 328 -4.65 -8.33 -12.46
CA ASP A 328 -5.28 -9.07 -13.57
C ASP A 328 -4.39 -10.22 -14.10
N ASP A 329 -3.37 -10.61 -13.35
CA ASP A 329 -2.36 -11.61 -13.71
C ASP A 329 -2.60 -13.00 -13.07
N GLY A 330 -3.82 -13.27 -12.60
CA GLY A 330 -4.17 -14.54 -11.97
C GLY A 330 -3.78 -14.64 -10.48
N LEU A 331 -3.55 -13.51 -9.81
CA LEU A 331 -3.16 -13.47 -8.39
C LEU A 331 -4.13 -14.24 -7.47
N ARG A 332 -5.44 -14.19 -7.75
CA ARG A 332 -6.46 -14.87 -6.96
C ARG A 332 -6.26 -16.38 -6.97
N GLU A 333 -6.03 -16.95 -8.15
CA GLU A 333 -5.79 -18.37 -8.35
C GLU A 333 -4.52 -18.80 -7.61
N VAL A 334 -3.44 -18.02 -7.72
CA VAL A 334 -2.19 -18.27 -6.98
C VAL A 334 -2.40 -18.25 -5.46
N ILE A 335 -3.20 -17.31 -4.93
CA ILE A 335 -3.53 -17.26 -3.50
C ILE A 335 -4.40 -18.44 -3.07
N SER A 336 -5.33 -18.87 -3.92
CA SER A 336 -6.13 -20.08 -3.68
C SER A 336 -5.24 -21.32 -3.56
N ASP A 337 -4.29 -21.48 -4.48
CA ASP A 337 -3.33 -22.60 -4.47
C ASP A 337 -2.46 -22.58 -3.20
N LEU A 338 -1.91 -21.41 -2.84
CA LEU A 338 -1.17 -21.23 -1.58
C LEU A 338 -1.99 -21.59 -0.33
N ASN A 339 -3.28 -21.25 -0.32
CA ASN A 339 -4.15 -21.61 0.79
C ASN A 339 -4.48 -23.12 0.83
N SER A 340 -4.54 -23.78 -0.33
CA SER A 340 -4.64 -25.25 -0.39
C SER A 340 -3.39 -25.94 0.20
N GLU A 341 -2.23 -25.26 0.12
CA GLU A 341 -0.96 -25.66 0.73
C GLU A 341 -0.84 -25.19 2.22
N ASN A 342 -1.89 -24.62 2.81
CA ASN A 342 -1.98 -24.14 4.20
C ASN A 342 -1.12 -22.90 4.56
N TYR A 343 -0.83 -22.01 3.61
CA TYR A 343 -0.10 -20.77 3.90
C TYR A 343 -0.91 -19.66 4.59
N ASN A 344 -2.22 -19.78 4.79
CA ASN A 344 -3.02 -18.79 5.55
C ASN A 344 -2.89 -17.33 5.04
N VAL A 345 -3.29 -17.14 3.79
CA VAL A 345 -3.18 -15.89 3.03
C VAL A 345 -4.59 -15.31 2.84
N SER A 346 -4.83 -14.10 3.34
CA SER A 346 -6.06 -13.35 3.06
C SER A 346 -5.78 -12.29 1.99
N ARG A 347 -6.50 -12.39 0.87
CA ARG A 347 -6.54 -11.36 -0.17
C ARG A 347 -7.61 -10.32 0.18
N HIS A 348 -7.27 -9.04 0.13
CA HIS A 348 -8.20 -7.93 0.31
C HIS A 348 -8.24 -7.10 -0.96
N SER A 349 -9.42 -6.93 -1.54
CA SER A 349 -9.57 -6.07 -2.71
C SER A 349 -9.40 -4.61 -2.29
N TRP A 350 -8.45 -3.90 -2.88
CA TRP A 350 -8.16 -2.52 -2.55
C TRP A 350 -8.07 -1.68 -3.82
N PRO A 351 -9.20 -1.38 -4.49
CA PRO A 351 -9.22 -0.81 -5.85
C PRO A 351 -8.82 0.68 -5.90
N TRP A 352 -8.46 1.26 -4.76
CA TRP A 352 -8.21 2.70 -4.59
C TRP A 352 -6.80 3.07 -5.09
N LEU A 353 -6.70 3.96 -6.09
CA LEU A 353 -5.42 4.38 -6.65
C LEU A 353 -4.65 5.29 -5.69
N LYS A 354 -3.32 5.15 -5.64
CA LYS A 354 -2.42 6.03 -4.87
C LYS A 354 -2.85 6.12 -3.38
N SER A 355 -3.05 4.96 -2.73
CA SER A 355 -3.63 4.83 -1.38
C SER A 355 -2.89 3.80 -0.49
N GLN A 356 -1.60 3.53 -0.76
CA GLN A 356 -0.82 2.52 -0.03
C GLN A 356 -0.80 2.74 1.48
N GLU A 357 -0.58 3.98 1.92
CA GLU A 357 -0.52 4.35 3.33
C GLU A 357 -1.88 4.12 4.02
N ALA A 358 -2.98 4.38 3.33
CA ALA A 358 -4.33 4.09 3.81
C ALA A 358 -4.59 2.58 3.90
N GLY A 359 -4.21 1.80 2.88
CA GLY A 359 -4.38 0.35 2.91
C GLY A 359 -3.55 -0.32 4.01
N PHE A 360 -2.35 0.17 4.30
CA PHE A 360 -1.55 -0.32 5.41
C PHE A 360 -2.12 0.08 6.78
N ALA A 361 -2.68 1.28 6.92
CA ALA A 361 -3.44 1.64 8.12
C ALA A 361 -4.67 0.72 8.31
N HIS A 362 -5.43 0.45 7.25
CA HIS A 362 -6.55 -0.49 7.27
C HIS A 362 -6.10 -1.92 7.64
N SER A 363 -4.98 -2.39 7.09
CA SER A 363 -4.38 -3.69 7.41
C SER A 363 -3.96 -3.81 8.86
N LEU A 364 -3.32 -2.77 9.40
CA LEU A 364 -2.92 -2.73 10.80
C LEU A 364 -4.13 -2.88 11.74
N LEU A 365 -5.25 -2.23 11.43
CA LEU A 365 -6.48 -2.33 12.20
C LEU A 365 -7.06 -3.75 12.15
N LYS A 366 -7.14 -4.35 10.96
CA LYS A 366 -7.60 -5.75 10.79
C LYS A 366 -6.69 -6.74 11.51
N ALA A 367 -5.37 -6.54 11.43
CA ALA A 367 -4.39 -7.46 12.00
C ALA A 367 -4.24 -7.34 13.52
N ARG A 368 -4.69 -6.23 14.14
CA ARG A 368 -4.49 -5.97 15.58
C ARG A 368 -5.02 -7.09 16.45
N ASP A 369 -6.16 -7.67 16.10
CA ASP A 369 -6.80 -8.72 16.90
C ASP A 369 -6.27 -10.12 16.57
N GLN A 370 -5.53 -10.26 15.46
CA GLN A 370 -5.06 -11.55 14.95
C GLN A 370 -3.55 -11.75 15.10
N CYS A 371 -2.78 -10.67 15.25
CA CYS A 371 -1.33 -10.69 15.15
C CYS A 371 -0.67 -9.89 16.29
N SER A 372 0.37 -10.47 16.90
CA SER A 372 1.19 -9.79 17.90
C SER A 372 2.18 -8.81 17.24
N TRP A 373 2.72 -9.21 16.09
CA TRP A 373 3.57 -8.40 15.24
C TRP A 373 3.16 -8.52 13.78
N ILE A 374 3.34 -7.44 13.03
CA ILE A 374 3.08 -7.41 11.59
C ILE A 374 4.22 -6.74 10.85
N ALA A 375 4.72 -7.42 9.83
CA ALA A 375 5.76 -6.95 8.92
C ALA A 375 5.13 -6.24 7.73
N PHE A 376 5.62 -5.05 7.38
CA PHE A 376 5.19 -4.31 6.18
C PHE A 376 6.35 -4.23 5.19
N PHE A 377 6.30 -5.04 4.12
CA PHE A 377 7.36 -5.14 3.13
C PHE A 377 6.83 -5.67 1.79
N ASP A 378 7.57 -5.43 0.72
CA ASP A 378 7.15 -5.69 -0.65
C ASP A 378 7.52 -7.12 -1.09
N VAL A 379 6.85 -7.62 -2.13
CA VAL A 379 7.05 -8.99 -2.65
C VAL A 379 8.47 -9.20 -3.22
N ASP A 380 9.15 -8.12 -3.62
CA ASP A 380 10.54 -8.14 -4.10
C ASP A 380 11.57 -8.02 -2.96
N GLU A 381 11.19 -8.28 -1.70
CA GLU A 381 12.03 -8.06 -0.52
C GLU A 381 12.16 -9.28 0.37
N PHE A 382 13.41 -9.71 0.59
CA PHE A 382 13.73 -10.96 1.26
C PHE A 382 14.60 -10.71 2.49
N TYR A 383 14.11 -11.11 3.66
CA TYR A 383 14.91 -11.10 4.89
C TYR A 383 16.06 -12.10 4.78
N TYR A 384 17.27 -11.67 5.10
CA TYR A 384 18.45 -12.54 5.16
C TYR A 384 19.17 -12.37 6.50
N PHE A 385 19.25 -13.47 7.26
CA PHE A 385 19.95 -13.51 8.53
C PHE A 385 21.38 -13.96 8.32
N THR A 386 22.32 -13.08 8.66
CA THR A 386 23.74 -13.39 8.55
C THR A 386 24.12 -14.29 9.72
N SER A 387 24.44 -15.55 9.42
CA SER A 387 24.98 -16.43 10.45
C SER A 387 26.29 -15.85 10.99
N PRO A 388 26.55 -15.90 12.31
CA PRO A 388 27.89 -15.70 12.82
C PRO A 388 28.80 -16.67 12.08
N LYS A 389 30.00 -16.22 11.67
CA LYS A 389 31.05 -17.12 11.17
C LYS A 389 31.33 -18.14 12.27
N LEU A 390 30.68 -19.30 12.22
CA LEU A 390 30.92 -20.35 13.19
C LEU A 390 32.11 -21.16 12.67
N GLY A 391 33.26 -20.97 13.31
CA GLY A 391 34.37 -21.92 13.28
C GLY A 391 34.03 -23.26 13.95
N HIS A 392 32.76 -23.63 14.06
CA HIS A 392 32.32 -24.90 14.63
C HIS A 392 31.37 -25.60 13.67
N LYS A 393 31.74 -26.83 13.35
CA LYS A 393 31.00 -27.83 12.59
C LYS A 393 29.68 -28.17 13.27
N VAL A 394 28.66 -27.35 13.11
CA VAL A 394 27.28 -27.79 13.35
C VAL A 394 26.63 -27.91 11.98
N LYS A 395 26.57 -29.16 11.49
CA LYS A 395 25.61 -29.55 10.45
C LYS A 395 24.23 -29.54 11.11
N GLU A 396 23.65 -28.36 11.28
CA GLU A 396 22.23 -28.25 11.61
C GLU A 396 21.49 -28.20 10.28
N GLU A 397 20.81 -29.30 9.94
CA GLU A 397 19.73 -29.25 8.95
C GLU A 397 18.77 -28.13 9.37
N HIS A 398 18.37 -27.27 8.44
CA HIS A 398 17.46 -26.13 8.64
C HIS A 398 18.02 -24.91 9.38
N ALA A 399 19.34 -24.65 9.29
CA ALA A 399 19.96 -23.44 9.82
C ALA A 399 19.26 -22.15 9.30
N GLY A 400 18.39 -21.56 10.14
CA GLY A 400 17.64 -20.32 9.84
C GLY A 400 16.11 -20.47 9.78
N GLN A 401 15.56 -21.68 9.92
CA GLN A 401 14.12 -21.86 10.04
C GLN A 401 13.60 -21.09 11.27
N ASN A 402 12.43 -20.44 11.15
CA ASN A 402 11.83 -19.59 12.19
C ASN A 402 12.69 -18.39 12.64
N ARG A 403 13.82 -18.09 11.98
CA ARG A 403 14.77 -17.10 12.49
C ARG A 403 14.19 -15.69 12.60
N LEU A 404 13.28 -15.31 11.70
CA LEU A 404 12.61 -14.01 11.80
C LEU A 404 11.67 -13.97 13.00
N ARG A 405 10.90 -15.04 13.20
CA ARG A 405 10.02 -15.19 14.37
C ARG A 405 10.82 -15.17 15.68
N ASP A 406 11.94 -15.89 15.76
CA ASP A 406 12.79 -15.90 16.96
C ASP A 406 13.33 -14.51 17.32
N VAL A 407 13.73 -13.72 16.32
CA VAL A 407 14.20 -12.36 16.56
C VAL A 407 13.06 -11.48 17.09
N VAL A 408 11.87 -11.60 16.50
CA VAL A 408 10.67 -10.87 16.95
C VAL A 408 10.23 -11.33 18.36
N HIS A 409 10.31 -12.62 18.66
CA HIS A 409 10.04 -13.19 19.97
C HIS A 409 10.97 -12.61 21.04
N ASN A 410 12.28 -12.55 20.75
CA ASN A 410 13.27 -11.96 21.66
C ASN A 410 13.08 -10.46 21.86
N LEU A 411 12.61 -9.73 20.84
CA LEU A 411 12.21 -8.34 21.02
C LEU A 411 10.98 -8.21 21.91
N SER A 412 10.16 -9.25 21.94
CA SER A 412 8.92 -9.22 22.68
C SER A 412 9.10 -9.22 24.19
N SER A 413 10.26 -9.66 24.69
CA SER A 413 10.64 -9.61 26.10
C SER A 413 10.67 -8.19 26.67
N SER A 414 10.75 -7.15 25.83
CA SER A 414 10.60 -5.76 26.26
C SER A 414 9.21 -5.24 25.92
N PRO A 415 8.38 -4.82 26.91
CA PRO A 415 7.06 -4.27 26.62
C PRO A 415 7.14 -2.93 25.86
N PHE A 416 8.24 -2.18 26.02
CA PHE A 416 8.45 -0.88 25.38
C PHE A 416 9.00 -0.96 23.95
N LYS A 417 9.29 -2.16 23.42
CA LYS A 417 9.70 -2.33 22.03
C LYS A 417 8.46 -2.51 21.16
N GLY A 418 8.18 -1.49 20.35
CA GLY A 418 7.02 -1.46 19.45
C GLY A 418 7.37 -1.74 17.99
N GLN A 419 8.64 -1.60 17.61
CA GLN A 419 9.05 -1.71 16.21
C GLN A 419 10.45 -2.30 16.06
N MET A 420 10.62 -3.17 15.08
CA MET A 420 11.90 -3.65 14.58
C MET A 420 12.14 -3.04 13.20
N LYS A 421 13.36 -2.57 12.93
CA LYS A 421 13.76 -2.00 11.64
C LYS A 421 14.93 -2.79 11.06
N THR A 422 14.87 -3.11 9.77
CA THR A 422 15.93 -3.84 9.06
C THR A 422 16.32 -3.08 7.80
N ASN A 423 17.62 -2.82 7.63
CA ASN A 423 18.15 -2.07 6.48
C ASN A 423 18.15 -2.91 5.21
N CYS A 424 17.99 -2.25 4.06
CA CYS A 424 17.88 -2.92 2.76
C CYS A 424 19.10 -2.69 1.88
N TYR A 425 19.52 -3.72 1.13
CA TYR A 425 20.40 -3.60 -0.01
C TYR A 425 19.60 -3.71 -1.31
N ASN A 426 19.83 -2.80 -2.25
CA ASN A 426 19.14 -2.81 -3.54
C ASN A 426 19.92 -3.68 -4.55
N PHE A 427 19.27 -4.71 -5.08
CA PHE A 427 19.80 -5.61 -6.09
C PHE A 427 19.37 -5.19 -7.50
N GLY A 428 20.25 -5.47 -8.46
CA GLY A 428 20.06 -5.24 -9.89
C GLY A 428 19.94 -6.53 -10.71
N PRO A 429 19.79 -6.41 -12.05
CA PRO A 429 19.48 -7.55 -12.92
C PRO A 429 20.61 -8.58 -13.02
N SER A 430 21.81 -8.27 -12.54
CA SER A 430 22.92 -9.22 -12.44
C SER A 430 23.35 -9.79 -13.80
N LYS A 431 23.34 -8.96 -14.83
CA LYS A 431 23.61 -9.28 -16.26
C LYS A 431 22.54 -10.13 -16.93
N LEU A 432 21.42 -10.41 -16.26
CA LEU A 432 20.30 -11.12 -16.87
C LEU A 432 19.47 -10.17 -17.74
N ARG A 433 18.88 -10.74 -18.79
CA ARG A 433 17.91 -10.08 -19.68
C ARG A 433 16.49 -10.63 -19.51
N GLU A 434 16.37 -11.83 -18.96
CA GLU A 434 15.11 -12.50 -18.67
C GLU A 434 14.99 -12.77 -17.17
N SER A 435 13.76 -12.90 -16.69
CA SER A 435 13.48 -13.24 -15.30
C SER A 435 14.07 -14.61 -14.95
N PRO A 436 14.76 -14.75 -13.80
CA PRO A 436 15.36 -16.03 -13.42
C PRO A 436 14.29 -17.08 -13.12
N LYS A 437 14.34 -18.20 -13.83
CA LYS A 437 13.35 -19.29 -13.72
C LYS A 437 13.38 -19.98 -12.36
N GLU A 438 14.55 -20.00 -11.74
CA GLU A 438 14.75 -20.63 -10.43
C GLU A 438 14.24 -19.75 -9.28
N GLY A 439 14.00 -18.45 -9.52
CA GLY A 439 13.54 -17.51 -8.51
C GLY A 439 14.40 -16.25 -8.40
N VAL A 440 13.79 -15.16 -7.93
CA VAL A 440 14.37 -13.83 -7.84
C VAL A 440 15.69 -13.80 -7.04
N PRO A 441 15.72 -14.27 -5.77
CA PRO A 441 16.93 -14.35 -4.97
C PRO A 441 18.01 -15.28 -5.50
N LEU A 442 17.69 -16.19 -6.42
CA LEU A 442 18.68 -17.10 -7.01
C LEU A 442 19.38 -16.50 -8.22
N GLY A 443 18.66 -15.74 -9.04
CA GLY A 443 19.20 -15.10 -10.23
C GLY A 443 19.89 -13.77 -9.95
N TYR A 444 19.25 -12.90 -9.17
CA TYR A 444 19.78 -11.57 -8.91
C TYR A 444 20.78 -11.60 -7.75
N THR A 445 22.06 -11.58 -8.09
CA THR A 445 23.19 -11.73 -7.16
C THR A 445 24.19 -10.57 -7.23
N CYS A 446 23.81 -9.47 -7.87
CA CYS A 446 24.58 -8.24 -7.87
C CYS A 446 23.77 -7.07 -7.32
N ARG A 447 24.41 -6.25 -6.49
CA ARG A 447 23.76 -5.15 -5.78
C ARG A 447 24.61 -3.90 -5.72
N LEU A 448 23.97 -2.81 -5.32
CA LEU A 448 24.65 -1.59 -4.89
C LEU A 448 25.40 -1.82 -3.57
N ARG A 449 26.51 -1.09 -3.37
CA ARG A 449 27.40 -1.23 -2.21
C ARG A 449 26.75 -0.73 -0.93
N ASN A 450 26.06 0.41 -1.02
CA ASN A 450 25.43 1.08 0.12
C ASN A 450 24.02 0.55 0.36
N PHE A 451 23.63 0.47 1.63
CA PHE A 451 22.24 0.20 1.98
C PHE A 451 21.39 1.46 1.72
N ASP A 452 20.11 1.25 1.42
CA ASP A 452 19.15 2.31 1.16
C ASP A 452 17.82 1.93 1.80
N ARG A 453 17.29 2.82 2.63
CA ARG A 453 16.04 2.63 3.40
C ARG A 453 16.10 1.43 4.37
N HIS A 454 14.94 1.17 4.96
CA HIS A 454 14.68 0.07 5.88
C HIS A 454 13.24 -0.37 5.72
N LYS A 455 12.90 -1.56 6.23
CA LYS A 455 11.52 -2.00 6.46
C LYS A 455 11.28 -2.25 7.93
N SER A 456 10.02 -2.30 8.33
CA SER A 456 9.66 -2.55 9.72
C SER A 456 8.74 -3.72 9.93
N ILE A 457 8.89 -4.28 11.12
CA ILE A 457 7.91 -5.11 11.79
C ILE A 457 7.44 -4.33 13.00
N VAL A 458 6.13 -4.22 13.20
CA VAL A 458 5.55 -3.37 14.25
C VAL A 458 4.55 -4.17 15.08
N ARG A 459 4.48 -3.87 16.37
CA ARG A 459 3.38 -4.30 17.24
C ARG A 459 2.17 -3.42 16.98
N PRO A 460 1.03 -3.97 16.55
CA PRO A 460 -0.17 -3.18 16.31
C PRO A 460 -0.56 -2.28 17.49
N ASP A 461 -0.47 -2.79 18.72
CA ASP A 461 -0.88 -2.06 19.93
C ASP A 461 0.05 -0.88 20.30
N SER A 462 1.26 -0.86 19.74
CA SER A 462 2.25 0.20 19.96
C SER A 462 2.15 1.38 18.97
N VAL A 463 1.35 1.24 17.91
CA VAL A 463 1.20 2.26 16.87
C VAL A 463 0.37 3.43 17.39
N ASP A 464 0.80 4.65 17.09
CA ASP A 464 0.10 5.88 17.46
C ASP A 464 -1.33 5.92 16.91
N GLU A 465 -2.23 6.52 17.69
CA GLU A 465 -3.65 6.64 17.36
C GLU A 465 -3.95 7.37 16.04
N SER A 466 -3.01 8.15 15.52
CA SER A 466 -3.16 8.78 14.19
C SER A 466 -3.03 7.80 13.03
N LEU A 467 -2.48 6.60 13.26
CA LEU A 467 -2.13 5.62 12.21
C LEU A 467 -1.17 6.16 11.13
N LEU A 468 -0.51 7.29 11.42
CA LEU A 468 0.42 7.93 10.50
C LEU A 468 1.55 6.95 10.14
N ASN A 469 1.75 6.75 8.84
CA ASN A 469 2.78 5.86 8.35
C ASN A 469 3.52 6.41 7.14
N ARG A 470 4.74 5.91 6.94
CA ARG A 470 5.55 6.12 5.73
C ARG A 470 5.75 4.79 5.04
N VAL A 471 4.63 4.19 4.63
CA VAL A 471 4.52 2.88 4.00
C VAL A 471 4.99 1.78 4.96
N HIS A 472 6.29 1.53 5.09
CA HIS A 472 6.81 0.41 5.90
C HIS A 472 7.11 0.79 7.36
N HIS A 473 6.71 1.98 7.78
CA HIS A 473 7.03 2.54 9.10
C HIS A 473 5.82 3.24 9.67
N PHE A 474 5.40 2.86 10.87
CA PHE A 474 4.37 3.56 11.62
C PHE A 474 4.98 4.46 12.68
N GLU A 475 4.33 5.58 12.95
CA GLU A 475 4.57 6.36 14.16
C GLU A 475 4.14 5.56 15.40
N LEU A 476 4.94 5.60 16.46
CA LEU A 476 4.67 4.85 17.69
C LEU A 476 4.07 5.76 18.76
N LYS A 477 3.26 5.18 19.65
CA LYS A 477 2.77 5.85 20.86
C LYS A 477 3.95 6.30 21.74
N PRO A 478 3.80 7.38 22.52
CA PRO A 478 4.77 7.74 23.55
C PRO A 478 5.07 6.56 24.49
N GLY A 479 6.35 6.39 24.85
CA GLY A 479 6.83 5.27 25.67
C GLY A 479 7.23 4.01 24.89
N PHE A 480 6.83 3.87 23.63
CA PHE A 480 7.34 2.82 22.76
C PHE A 480 8.56 3.28 21.96
N SER A 481 9.44 2.34 21.66
CA SER A 481 10.66 2.59 20.90
C SER A 481 10.89 1.54 19.80
N GLY A 482 11.59 1.96 18.76
CA GLY A 482 12.10 1.07 17.72
C GLY A 482 13.43 0.42 18.10
N LYS A 483 13.79 -0.67 17.40
CA LYS A 483 15.15 -1.23 17.38
C LYS A 483 15.56 -1.50 15.95
N THR A 484 16.64 -0.87 15.51
CA THR A 484 17.27 -1.19 14.22
C THR A 484 18.22 -2.37 14.40
N LEU A 485 18.06 -3.41 13.59
CA LEU A 485 18.95 -4.56 13.59
C LEU A 485 20.32 -4.19 12.99
N SER A 486 21.38 -4.78 13.53
CA SER A 486 22.72 -4.67 12.97
C SER A 486 22.79 -5.39 11.63
N LEU A 487 23.58 -4.86 10.68
CA LEU A 487 23.87 -5.51 9.40
C LEU A 487 24.55 -6.90 9.57
N LYS A 488 25.14 -7.16 10.74
CA LYS A 488 25.71 -8.47 11.13
C LYS A 488 24.66 -9.45 11.69
N THR A 489 23.41 -9.01 11.82
CA THR A 489 22.31 -9.83 12.33
C THR A 489 21.33 -10.13 11.21
N ALA A 490 20.82 -9.08 10.56
CA ALA A 490 19.86 -9.23 9.48
C ALA A 490 19.96 -8.07 8.49
N VAL A 491 19.68 -8.36 7.24
CA VAL A 491 19.49 -7.40 6.16
C VAL A 491 18.27 -7.80 5.34
N ILE A 492 17.73 -6.88 4.57
CA ILE A 492 16.76 -7.20 3.53
C ILE A 492 17.44 -7.06 2.17
N ASN A 493 17.34 -8.10 1.36
CA ASN A 493 17.68 -8.00 -0.05
C ASN A 493 16.43 -7.50 -0.79
N HIS A 494 16.48 -6.27 -1.28
CA HIS A 494 15.41 -5.64 -2.03
C HIS A 494 15.76 -5.70 -3.52
N TYR A 495 15.04 -6.52 -4.27
CA TYR A 495 15.21 -6.73 -5.71
C TYR A 495 14.59 -5.60 -6.53
N LYS A 496 14.99 -4.38 -6.17
CA LYS A 496 14.42 -3.11 -6.63
C LYS A 496 14.46 -2.95 -8.15
N TYR A 497 15.52 -3.45 -8.78
CA TYR A 497 15.78 -3.31 -10.22
C TYR A 497 15.88 -4.70 -10.89
N PRO A 498 14.73 -5.36 -11.15
CA PRO A 498 14.70 -6.59 -11.93
C PRO A 498 15.04 -6.32 -13.41
N VAL A 499 15.01 -7.36 -14.23
CA VAL A 499 15.12 -7.23 -15.69
C VAL A 499 14.08 -6.28 -16.27
N TRP A 500 14.36 -5.70 -17.44
CA TRP A 500 13.59 -4.59 -17.98
C TRP A 500 12.12 -4.90 -18.17
N ASP A 501 11.80 -6.09 -18.69
CA ASP A 501 10.41 -6.49 -18.95
C ASP A 501 9.53 -6.53 -17.71
N VAL A 502 10.12 -6.77 -16.53
CA VAL A 502 9.43 -6.66 -15.24
C VAL A 502 9.47 -5.22 -14.74
N PHE A 503 10.62 -4.54 -14.84
CA PHE A 503 10.79 -3.19 -14.31
C PHE A 503 9.88 -2.17 -14.98
N LYS A 504 9.65 -2.27 -16.29
CA LYS A 504 8.87 -1.30 -17.08
C LYS A 504 7.43 -1.15 -16.57
N ALA A 505 6.85 -2.18 -15.96
CA ALA A 505 5.53 -2.12 -15.33
C ALA A 505 5.43 -1.03 -14.24
N LYS A 506 6.56 -0.66 -13.60
CA LYS A 506 6.59 0.44 -12.62
C LYS A 506 6.22 1.80 -13.24
N PHE A 507 6.35 1.99 -14.56
CA PHE A 507 5.92 3.21 -15.26
C PHE A 507 4.41 3.28 -15.47
N GLU A 508 3.71 2.14 -15.42
CA GLU A 508 2.27 2.09 -15.65
C GLU A 508 1.50 2.46 -14.39
N ARG A 509 1.98 2.00 -13.21
CA ARG A 509 1.26 2.17 -11.97
C ARG A 509 2.16 2.40 -10.76
N ARG A 510 1.78 3.39 -9.94
CA ARG A 510 2.30 3.63 -8.59
C ARG A 510 1.19 3.55 -7.57
N VAL A 511 1.51 2.98 -6.42
CA VAL A 511 0.53 2.67 -5.37
C VAL A 511 0.58 3.65 -4.19
N SER A 512 1.72 4.27 -3.90
CA SER A 512 1.84 5.30 -2.84
C SER A 512 1.16 6.61 -3.24
N ALA A 513 0.53 7.26 -2.25
CA ALA A 513 -0.13 8.55 -2.40
C ALA A 513 0.82 9.72 -2.65
N TYR A 514 2.05 9.62 -2.16
CA TYR A 514 2.98 10.75 -2.02
C TYR A 514 4.23 10.64 -2.90
N VAL A 515 4.32 9.59 -3.72
CA VAL A 515 5.37 9.42 -4.72
C VAL A 515 4.86 9.95 -6.06
N VAL A 516 5.66 10.82 -6.69
CA VAL A 516 5.36 11.38 -8.02
C VAL A 516 5.28 10.27 -9.05
N ASP A 517 4.35 10.42 -10.00
CA ASP A 517 4.20 9.49 -11.11
C ASP A 517 5.45 9.46 -11.98
N TRP A 518 5.83 8.28 -12.49
CA TRP A 518 7.01 8.19 -13.35
C TRP A 518 6.85 8.98 -14.64
N LYS A 519 5.62 9.14 -15.13
CA LYS A 519 5.33 9.87 -16.35
C LYS A 519 5.42 11.39 -16.19
N GLU A 520 5.54 11.89 -14.96
CA GLU A 520 5.64 13.32 -14.68
C GLU A 520 7.10 13.80 -14.60
N ASN A 521 7.40 14.93 -15.24
CA ASN A 521 8.69 15.65 -15.13
C ASN A 521 8.75 16.44 -13.81
N LYS A 522 8.58 15.76 -12.67
CA LYS A 522 8.66 16.35 -11.33
C LYS A 522 9.50 15.46 -10.42
N ASN A 523 10.22 16.09 -9.49
CA ASN A 523 11.07 15.42 -8.50
C ASN A 523 11.99 14.35 -9.14
N GLU A 524 12.60 14.68 -10.28
CA GLU A 524 13.45 13.76 -11.05
C GLU A 524 14.66 13.27 -10.22
N GLU A 525 15.15 14.11 -9.31
CA GLU A 525 16.24 13.79 -8.38
C GLU A 525 15.80 12.97 -7.15
N SER A 526 14.52 12.59 -7.04
CA SER A 526 14.03 11.80 -5.91
C SER A 526 14.69 10.42 -5.85
N LYS A 527 14.98 9.95 -4.63
CA LYS A 527 15.41 8.56 -4.36
C LYS A 527 14.35 7.51 -4.71
N ASP A 528 13.10 7.93 -4.92
CA ASP A 528 12.02 7.07 -5.41
C ASP A 528 12.10 6.81 -6.91
N ARG A 529 12.87 7.62 -7.66
CA ARG A 529 13.17 7.40 -9.07
C ARG A 529 14.45 6.60 -9.24
N THR A 530 14.56 5.97 -10.39
CA THR A 530 15.70 5.17 -10.79
C THR A 530 16.70 6.11 -11.44
N PRO A 531 17.95 6.15 -10.95
CA PRO A 531 18.97 7.02 -11.53
C PRO A 531 19.15 6.77 -13.02
N GLY A 532 19.15 7.85 -13.81
CA GLY A 532 19.37 7.80 -15.25
C GLY A 532 18.24 7.19 -16.07
N LEU A 533 17.00 7.17 -15.54
CA LEU A 533 15.77 6.92 -16.31
C LEU A 533 14.92 8.19 -16.38
N GLY A 534 14.35 8.46 -17.56
CA GLY A 534 13.43 9.57 -17.79
C GLY A 534 12.00 9.27 -17.34
N THR A 535 11.04 9.80 -18.09
CA THR A 535 9.60 9.60 -17.88
C THR A 535 8.96 8.54 -18.77
N GLU A 536 9.72 8.02 -19.74
CA GLU A 536 9.27 7.02 -20.69
C GLU A 536 9.86 5.65 -20.40
N ALA A 537 9.08 4.61 -20.69
CA ALA A 537 9.47 3.22 -20.52
C ALA A 537 10.34 2.74 -21.70
N ILE A 538 11.54 3.31 -21.83
CA ILE A 538 12.55 2.91 -22.83
C ILE A 538 13.72 2.20 -22.14
N GLU A 539 14.05 0.99 -22.59
CA GLU A 539 15.15 0.19 -22.03
C GLU A 539 16.52 0.84 -22.31
N PRO A 540 17.32 1.15 -21.27
CA PRO A 540 18.71 1.54 -21.49
C PRO A 540 19.56 0.37 -22.00
N GLN A 541 20.46 0.63 -22.94
CA GLN A 541 21.34 -0.41 -23.53
C GLN A 541 22.15 -1.19 -22.48
N ASP A 542 22.51 -0.56 -21.37
CA ASP A 542 23.30 -1.12 -20.29
C ASP A 542 22.46 -1.68 -19.12
N TRP A 543 21.13 -1.69 -19.21
CA TRP A 543 20.21 -2.02 -18.09
C TRP A 543 20.58 -3.32 -17.37
N SER A 544 20.80 -4.40 -18.12
CA SER A 544 21.19 -5.71 -17.57
C SER A 544 22.43 -5.65 -16.67
N SER A 545 23.35 -4.72 -16.92
CA SER A 545 24.59 -4.53 -16.16
C SER A 545 24.53 -3.41 -15.11
N ARG A 546 23.43 -2.65 -15.02
CA ARG A 546 23.27 -1.57 -14.05
C ARG A 546 23.11 -2.10 -12.62
N PHE A 547 23.32 -1.19 -11.66
CA PHE A 547 23.15 -1.42 -10.22
C PHE A 547 23.96 -2.58 -9.65
N CYS A 548 25.12 -2.85 -10.28
CA CYS A 548 25.99 -3.96 -9.96
C CYS A 548 27.37 -3.45 -9.50
N GLU A 549 27.53 -3.24 -8.19
CA GLU A 549 28.79 -2.77 -7.57
C GLU A 549 29.45 -3.84 -6.71
N VAL A 550 28.66 -4.77 -6.18
CA VAL A 550 29.10 -5.87 -5.31
C VAL A 550 28.36 -7.14 -5.71
N TRP A 551 29.11 -8.20 -6.04
CA TRP A 551 28.57 -9.55 -6.14
C TRP A 551 28.26 -10.09 -4.75
N ASP A 552 27.00 -10.46 -4.52
CA ASP A 552 26.48 -10.91 -3.25
C ASP A 552 25.59 -12.15 -3.46
N THR A 553 26.18 -13.32 -3.30
CA THR A 553 25.51 -14.61 -3.50
C THR A 553 24.95 -15.20 -2.21
N ARG A 554 25.07 -14.48 -1.08
CA ARG A 554 24.86 -15.05 0.25
C ARG A 554 23.45 -15.59 0.47
N LEU A 555 22.42 -14.87 0.01
CA LEU A 555 21.03 -15.35 0.11
C LEU A 555 20.77 -16.52 -0.84
N ARG A 556 21.28 -16.48 -2.08
CA ARG A 556 21.19 -17.60 -3.02
C ARG A 556 21.78 -18.87 -2.43
N ASP A 557 23.01 -18.78 -1.93
CA ASP A 557 23.75 -19.92 -1.41
C ASP A 557 23.07 -20.45 -0.12
N PHE A 558 22.49 -19.55 0.68
CA PHE A 558 21.67 -19.89 1.84
C PHE A 558 20.40 -20.66 1.46
N ILE A 559 19.63 -20.17 0.49
CA ILE A 559 18.41 -20.83 0.01
C ILE A 559 18.73 -22.22 -0.54
N ARG A 560 19.75 -22.32 -1.41
CA ARG A 560 20.16 -23.61 -1.99
C ARG A 560 20.57 -24.61 -0.93
N SER A 561 21.25 -24.18 0.12
CA SER A 561 21.74 -25.08 1.17
C SER A 561 20.65 -25.56 2.13
N ASN A 562 19.55 -24.80 2.30
CA ASN A 562 18.56 -25.05 3.35
C ASN A 562 17.15 -25.41 2.84
N LEU A 563 16.78 -24.99 1.62
CA LEU A 563 15.43 -25.18 1.08
C LEU A 563 15.39 -26.08 -0.17
N ALA A 564 16.53 -26.35 -0.82
CA ALA A 564 16.52 -27.24 -1.98
C ALA A 564 16.32 -28.69 -1.53
N ASN A 565 15.36 -29.39 -2.14
CA ASN A 565 15.17 -30.81 -1.89
C ASN A 565 16.21 -31.64 -2.67
N PHE A 566 17.30 -32.01 -2.00
CA PHE A 566 18.38 -32.81 -2.58
C PHE A 566 18.02 -34.28 -2.85
N ASN A 567 16.90 -34.77 -2.29
CA ASN A 567 16.57 -36.20 -2.31
C ASN A 567 15.69 -36.64 -3.49
N SER A 568 15.09 -35.71 -4.25
CA SER A 568 14.18 -36.10 -5.34
C SER A 568 14.36 -35.32 -6.64
N THR A 569 14.66 -34.01 -6.63
CA THR A 569 14.64 -33.21 -7.88
C THR A 569 15.38 -31.85 -7.85
N LEU A 570 16.09 -31.47 -6.77
CA LEU A 570 16.67 -30.12 -6.60
C LEU A 570 15.64 -28.97 -6.71
N LEU A 571 14.35 -29.29 -6.57
CA LEU A 571 13.27 -28.29 -6.58
C LEU A 571 13.21 -27.56 -5.24
N LEU A 572 12.77 -26.31 -5.32
CA LEU A 572 12.53 -25.43 -4.18
C LEU A 572 11.04 -25.45 -3.85
N PRO A 573 10.63 -25.01 -2.63
CA PRO A 573 9.23 -25.11 -2.20
C PRO A 573 8.22 -24.34 -3.06
N TRP A 574 8.68 -23.47 -3.96
CA TRP A 574 7.87 -22.68 -4.87
C TRP A 574 7.89 -23.17 -6.32
N HIS A 575 8.52 -24.32 -6.60
CA HIS A 575 8.55 -24.94 -7.92
C HIS A 575 7.48 -26.02 -8.11
#